data_AF-A0A1Z3NDD3-F1
#
_entry.id   AF-A0A1Z3NDD3-F1
#
_cell.length_a   1.000
_cell.length_b   1.000
_cell.length_c   1.000
_cell.angle_alpha   90.00
_cell.angle_beta   90.00
_cell.angle_gamma   90.00
#
_symmetry.space_group_name_H-M   'P 1'
#
loop_
_entity.id
_entity.type
_entity.pdbx_description
1 polymer ?
#
loop_
_entity_poly.entity_id
_entity_poly.type
_entity_poly.pdbx_seq_one_letter_code
_entity_poly.pdbx_strand_id
1 'polypeptide(L)'
;MSLAGGDWVGNGGNVIACGDSLRLLDYYEAEEQRRIPLDLGPEHMSFQQKVYYVLHRLENVNPTRAKMYKKWFRTFDEETQWFFIGKFLPIRDSGVVIIPEECEIKQVAIQRPNALIMPGDQRYVIDLRLFEKLSEDDKAGLVLHELIYREAIELGIASSPGVRYFNQVISSYLMKSFDSRMMLDLVRTAGLRHVDYHGFAVGLEAAQYYEDGNIKTAMVWGGNLLGQNITGKYVNFYPNGKIESFLYTSADEYRFTINGQALPMDYEGPLSRMILLKFHENGSLMSGSVRNKTPFILNGKTVLLSNLNGAVTFWPNGQLHTGTIESSEYSGPLVLSQEGSQIVKL
;
A
#
# COMPACT_ATOMS: atom_id res chain seq x y z
N MET A 1 19.96 4.95 -30.36
CA MET A 1 20.85 3.88 -30.85
C MET A 1 21.54 3.24 -29.65
N SER A 2 21.15 2.00 -29.35
CA SER A 2 21.97 0.92 -28.80
C SER A 2 21.14 -0.34 -29.03
N LEU A 3 21.64 -1.22 -29.90
CA LEU A 3 21.05 -2.49 -30.29
C LEU A 3 21.67 -3.61 -29.44
N ALA A 4 20.85 -4.61 -29.10
CA ALA A 4 21.21 -5.99 -28.81
C ALA A 4 22.09 -6.28 -27.57
N GLY A 5 21.40 -6.75 -26.52
CA GLY A 5 21.95 -7.48 -25.38
C GLY A 5 20.79 -7.99 -24.54
N GLY A 6 20.18 -9.11 -24.94
CA GLY A 6 19.14 -9.77 -24.18
C GLY A 6 19.73 -10.42 -22.93
N ASP A 7 19.95 -9.65 -21.88
CA ASP A 7 20.21 -10.18 -20.55
C ASP A 7 18.86 -10.53 -19.94
N TRP A 8 18.53 -11.82 -19.95
CA TRP A 8 17.28 -12.37 -19.45
C TRP A 8 17.31 -12.34 -17.92
N VAL A 9 16.79 -11.26 -17.32
CA VAL A 9 16.79 -11.02 -15.88
C VAL A 9 15.72 -11.87 -15.19
N GLY A 10 16.05 -13.13 -14.91
CA GLY A 10 15.36 -13.92 -13.89
C GLY A 10 16.22 -13.97 -12.64
N ASN A 11 16.23 -12.91 -11.83
CA ASN A 11 17.00 -12.96 -10.58
C ASN A 11 16.21 -13.70 -9.50
N GLY A 12 16.91 -14.19 -8.49
CA GLY A 12 16.29 -14.82 -7.32
C GLY A 12 17.28 -14.85 -6.17
N GLY A 13 16.91 -15.50 -5.08
CA GLY A 13 17.67 -15.51 -3.84
C GLY A 13 19.07 -16.11 -3.97
N ASN A 14 19.98 -15.50 -3.22
CA ASN A 14 21.37 -15.91 -3.07
C ASN A 14 21.65 -16.36 -1.63
N VAL A 15 22.58 -17.29 -1.50
CA VAL A 15 23.10 -17.77 -0.22
C VAL A 15 24.61 -17.56 -0.18
N ILE A 16 25.13 -17.36 1.02
CA ILE A 16 26.56 -17.37 1.29
C ILE A 16 26.95 -18.77 1.78
N ALA A 17 27.92 -19.38 1.12
CA ALA A 17 28.49 -20.67 1.50
C ALA A 17 29.92 -20.46 2.06
N CYS A 18 30.13 -20.81 3.33
CA CYS A 18 31.42 -20.70 4.01
C CYS A 18 31.79 -22.09 4.55
N GLY A 19 32.56 -22.87 3.79
CA GLY A 19 32.76 -24.30 4.08
C GLY A 19 31.43 -25.07 4.06
N ASP A 20 31.08 -25.71 5.17
CA ASP A 20 29.81 -26.45 5.33
C ASP A 20 28.64 -25.58 5.80
N SER A 21 28.89 -24.31 6.17
CA SER A 21 27.84 -23.38 6.56
C SER A 21 27.17 -22.75 5.35
N LEU A 22 25.84 -22.66 5.38
CA LEU A 22 25.03 -22.01 4.35
C LEU A 22 24.04 -21.06 5.02
N ARG A 23 24.03 -19.79 4.62
CA ARG A 23 23.11 -18.77 5.13
C ARG A 23 22.48 -18.00 3.99
N LEU A 24 21.25 -17.52 4.17
CA LEU A 24 20.62 -16.61 3.23
C LEU A 24 21.40 -15.29 3.19
N LEU A 25 21.71 -14.79 1.99
CA LEU A 25 22.49 -13.55 1.85
C LEU A 25 21.80 -12.37 2.52
N ASP A 26 20.47 -12.27 2.40
CA ASP A 26 19.66 -11.24 3.05
C ASP A 26 19.94 -11.19 4.55
N TYR A 27 19.96 -12.35 5.21
CA TYR A 27 20.10 -12.46 6.66
C TYR A 27 21.53 -12.28 7.12
N TYR A 28 22.49 -12.79 6.34
CA TYR A 28 23.89 -12.49 6.54
C TYR A 28 24.15 -10.97 6.54
N GLU A 29 23.64 -10.24 5.53
CA GLU A 29 23.82 -8.78 5.51
C GLU A 29 23.07 -8.09 6.67
N ALA A 30 21.91 -8.59 7.09
CA ALA A 30 21.19 -8.06 8.25
C ALA A 30 22.05 -8.13 9.51
N GLU A 31 22.58 -9.30 9.84
CA GLU A 31 23.30 -9.56 11.08
C GLU A 31 24.69 -8.92 11.06
N GLU A 32 25.47 -9.21 10.01
CA GLU A 32 26.90 -8.87 9.96
C GLU A 32 27.17 -7.43 9.53
N GLN A 33 26.37 -6.89 8.60
CA GLN A 33 26.62 -5.56 8.04
C GLN A 33 25.74 -4.48 8.68
N ARG A 34 24.49 -4.81 9.03
CA ARG A 34 23.49 -3.83 9.49
C ARG A 34 23.13 -3.96 10.97
N ARG A 35 23.54 -5.04 11.64
CA ARG A 35 23.20 -5.36 13.05
C ARG A 35 21.69 -5.33 13.30
N ILE A 36 20.91 -5.83 12.33
CA ILE A 36 19.45 -5.96 12.42
C ILE A 36 19.14 -7.31 13.07
N PRO A 37 18.53 -7.34 14.27
CA PRO A 37 18.24 -8.59 14.96
C PRO A 37 16.99 -9.26 14.38
N LEU A 38 17.17 -10.46 13.82
CA LEU A 38 16.10 -11.23 13.19
C LEU A 38 15.13 -11.82 14.23
N ASP A 39 13.85 -11.91 13.87
CA ASP A 39 12.76 -12.52 14.64
C ASP A 39 11.77 -13.17 13.67
N LEU A 40 11.97 -14.44 13.38
CA LEU A 40 11.07 -15.26 12.55
C LEU A 40 10.10 -16.10 13.39
N GLY A 41 10.01 -15.82 14.70
CA GLY A 41 9.24 -16.61 15.64
C GLY A 41 10.03 -17.80 16.22
N PRO A 42 9.39 -18.63 17.06
CA PRO A 42 10.04 -19.72 17.79
C PRO A 42 10.88 -20.66 16.93
N GLU A 43 12.01 -21.15 17.48
CA GLU A 43 12.97 -22.02 16.78
C GLU A 43 12.35 -23.33 16.26
N HIS A 44 11.39 -23.91 16.99
CA HIS A 44 10.77 -25.19 16.63
C HIS A 44 9.76 -25.11 15.47
N MET A 45 9.46 -23.91 14.97
CA MET A 45 8.55 -23.74 13.84
C MET A 45 9.19 -24.18 12.54
N SER A 46 8.38 -24.78 11.66
CA SER A 46 8.81 -25.02 10.27
C SER A 46 8.92 -23.70 9.51
N PHE A 47 9.66 -23.70 8.40
CA PHE A 47 9.82 -22.51 7.57
C PHE A 47 8.46 -21.95 7.09
N GLN A 48 7.48 -22.82 6.80
CA GLN A 48 6.14 -22.36 6.40
C GLN A 48 5.42 -21.61 7.53
N GLN A 49 5.55 -22.10 8.76
CA GLN A 49 4.99 -21.43 9.93
C GLN A 49 5.68 -20.09 10.18
N LYS A 50 7.01 -20.03 9.99
CA LYS A 50 7.81 -18.80 10.09
C LYS A 50 7.45 -17.75 9.03
N VAL A 51 7.20 -18.17 7.78
CA VAL A 51 6.67 -17.26 6.73
C VAL A 51 5.34 -16.66 7.17
N TYR A 52 4.39 -17.49 7.64
CA TYR A 52 3.11 -16.97 8.14
C TYR A 52 3.27 -16.07 9.37
N TYR A 53 4.21 -16.37 10.27
CA TYR A 53 4.52 -15.53 11.43
C TYR A 53 4.96 -14.13 11.00
N VAL A 54 5.90 -14.03 10.07
CA VAL A 54 6.36 -12.74 9.52
C VAL A 54 5.22 -12.00 8.81
N LEU A 55 4.46 -12.68 7.95
CA LEU A 55 3.35 -12.07 7.21
C LEU A 55 2.19 -11.63 8.12
N HIS A 56 1.96 -12.31 9.24
CA HIS A 56 0.98 -11.89 10.24
C HIS A 56 1.40 -10.58 10.93
N ARG A 57 2.68 -10.40 11.23
CA ARG A 57 3.17 -9.11 11.77
C ARG A 57 3.08 -7.99 10.74
N LEU A 58 3.43 -8.27 9.49
CA LEU A 58 3.32 -7.32 8.38
C LEU A 58 1.88 -6.81 8.21
N GLU A 59 0.88 -7.67 8.42
CA GLU A 59 -0.54 -7.33 8.28
C GLU A 59 -1.00 -6.17 9.18
N ASN A 60 -0.35 -5.96 10.32
CA ASN A 60 -0.70 -4.86 11.24
C ASN A 60 -0.39 -3.47 10.68
N VAL A 61 0.60 -3.36 9.78
CA VAL A 61 1.10 -2.09 9.25
C VAL A 61 1.00 -2.00 7.73
N ASN A 62 0.80 -3.14 7.06
CA ASN A 62 0.66 -3.24 5.62
C ASN A 62 -0.26 -4.42 5.21
N PRO A 63 -1.55 -4.38 5.62
CA PRO A 63 -2.50 -5.47 5.39
C PRO A 63 -2.67 -5.85 3.92
N THR A 64 -2.62 -4.90 3.00
CA THR A 64 -2.80 -5.16 1.56
C THR A 64 -1.65 -6.02 1.03
N ARG A 65 -0.40 -5.67 1.36
CA ARG A 65 0.78 -6.45 0.98
C ARG A 65 0.82 -7.80 1.67
N ALA A 66 0.53 -7.85 2.98
CA ALA A 66 0.48 -9.11 3.71
C ALA A 66 -0.53 -10.10 3.09
N LYS A 67 -1.72 -9.63 2.72
CA LYS A 67 -2.74 -10.45 2.05
C LYS A 67 -2.27 -10.94 0.68
N MET A 68 -1.62 -10.07 -0.10
CA MET A 68 -1.03 -10.42 -1.40
C MET A 68 0.04 -11.51 -1.26
N TYR A 69 0.98 -11.33 -0.33
CA TYR A 69 2.06 -12.31 -0.09
C TYR A 69 1.52 -13.63 0.46
N LYS A 70 0.54 -13.62 1.37
CA LYS A 70 -0.12 -14.85 1.84
C LYS A 70 -0.79 -15.61 0.69
N LYS A 71 -1.40 -14.90 -0.28
CA LYS A 71 -2.01 -15.51 -1.47
C LYS A 71 -0.94 -16.19 -2.32
N TRP A 72 0.16 -15.52 -2.61
CA TRP A 72 1.27 -16.08 -3.39
C TRP A 72 1.98 -17.23 -2.66
N PHE A 73 2.09 -17.15 -1.33
CA PHE A 73 2.70 -18.21 -0.54
C PHE A 73 1.89 -19.51 -0.61
N ARG A 74 0.55 -19.43 -0.65
CA ARG A 74 -0.32 -20.61 -0.75
C ARG A 74 -0.09 -21.42 -2.01
N THR A 75 0.29 -20.77 -3.11
CA THR A 75 0.58 -21.43 -4.40
C THR A 75 2.07 -21.57 -4.65
N PHE A 76 2.93 -21.21 -3.70
CA PHE A 76 4.38 -21.15 -3.90
C PHE A 76 4.95 -22.51 -4.30
N ASP A 77 4.59 -23.58 -3.60
CA ASP A 77 5.10 -24.92 -3.89
C ASP A 77 4.64 -25.43 -5.27
N GLU A 78 3.37 -25.22 -5.62
CA GLU A 78 2.82 -25.56 -6.94
C GLU A 78 3.45 -24.73 -8.07
N GLU A 79 3.83 -23.49 -7.77
CA GLU A 79 4.54 -22.58 -8.68
C GLU A 79 6.07 -22.80 -8.67
N THR A 80 6.59 -23.79 -7.94
CA THR A 80 8.02 -24.07 -7.77
C THR A 80 8.47 -25.32 -8.51
N GLN A 81 9.50 -25.17 -9.33
CA GLN A 81 10.30 -26.26 -9.86
C GLN A 81 11.46 -26.56 -8.92
N TRP A 82 11.35 -27.65 -8.16
CA TRP A 82 12.42 -28.16 -7.32
C TRP A 82 13.50 -28.81 -8.19
N PHE A 83 14.63 -28.12 -8.35
CA PHE A 83 15.68 -28.48 -9.28
C PHE A 83 16.85 -29.17 -8.56
N PHE A 84 17.22 -30.36 -9.01
CA PHE A 84 18.23 -31.19 -8.34
C PHE A 84 19.50 -31.43 -9.18
N ILE A 85 19.49 -31.14 -10.49
CA ILE A 85 20.54 -31.57 -11.42
C ILE A 85 21.17 -30.36 -12.13
N GLY A 86 22.42 -30.02 -11.82
CA GLY A 86 23.17 -28.98 -12.53
C GLY A 86 23.69 -27.90 -11.60
N LYS A 87 23.89 -26.68 -12.12
CA LYS A 87 24.22 -25.49 -11.33
C LYS A 87 23.55 -24.27 -11.95
N PHE A 88 23.10 -23.35 -11.12
CA PHE A 88 22.68 -22.04 -11.60
C PHE A 88 23.92 -21.23 -12.00
N LEU A 89 23.83 -20.53 -13.13
CA LEU A 89 24.87 -19.60 -13.55
C LEU A 89 24.69 -18.30 -12.73
N PRO A 90 25.78 -17.67 -12.28
CA PRO A 90 25.68 -16.46 -11.47
C PRO A 90 24.92 -15.36 -12.24
N ILE A 91 23.86 -14.83 -11.63
CA ILE A 91 23.17 -13.66 -12.15
C ILE A 91 23.63 -12.42 -11.36
N ARG A 92 24.13 -11.41 -12.07
CA ARG A 92 24.70 -10.20 -11.45
C ARG A 92 23.61 -9.19 -11.09
N ASP A 93 22.88 -9.47 -10.03
CA ASP A 93 21.80 -8.60 -9.52
C ASP A 93 22.03 -8.10 -8.10
N SER A 94 23.03 -8.66 -7.42
CA SER A 94 23.24 -8.49 -5.99
C SER A 94 23.80 -7.13 -5.61
N GLY A 95 24.29 -6.35 -6.59
CA GLY A 95 25.01 -5.11 -6.33
C GLY A 95 26.38 -5.37 -5.71
N VAL A 96 26.87 -4.41 -4.92
CA VAL A 96 28.12 -4.57 -4.14
C VAL A 96 27.81 -5.29 -2.85
N VAL A 97 28.39 -6.48 -2.67
CA VAL A 97 28.26 -7.31 -1.47
C VAL A 97 29.66 -7.61 -0.94
N ILE A 98 29.85 -7.45 0.37
CA ILE A 98 31.10 -7.79 1.06
C ILE A 98 30.87 -9.10 1.80
N ILE A 99 31.69 -10.10 1.50
CA ILE A 99 31.71 -11.42 2.16
C ILE A 99 33.15 -11.76 2.58
N PRO A 100 33.35 -12.66 3.55
CA PRO A 100 34.68 -13.17 3.90
C PRO A 100 35.36 -13.86 2.71
N GLU A 101 36.69 -13.82 2.65
CA GLU A 101 37.47 -14.32 1.50
C GLU A 101 37.25 -15.83 1.25
N GLU A 102 36.99 -16.59 2.31
CA GLU A 102 36.74 -18.03 2.28
C GLU A 102 35.32 -18.41 1.86
N CYS A 103 34.43 -17.43 1.68
CA CYS A 103 33.03 -17.65 1.35
C CYS A 103 32.75 -17.39 -0.12
N GLU A 104 31.75 -18.07 -0.67
CA GLU A 104 31.25 -17.84 -2.02
C GLU A 104 29.75 -17.58 -2.02
N ILE A 105 29.29 -16.68 -2.90
CA ILE A 105 27.87 -16.47 -3.16
C ILE A 105 27.40 -17.54 -4.15
N LYS A 106 26.37 -18.29 -3.75
CA LYS A 106 25.68 -19.25 -4.61
C LYS A 106 24.24 -18.82 -4.82
N GLN A 107 23.78 -18.96 -6.05
CA GLN A 107 22.37 -18.75 -6.35
C GLN A 107 21.56 -19.98 -5.93
N VAL A 108 20.51 -19.78 -5.15
CA VAL A 108 19.62 -20.85 -4.68
C VAL A 108 18.23 -20.78 -5.32
N ALA A 109 17.81 -19.61 -5.80
CA ALA A 109 16.53 -19.45 -6.47
C ALA A 109 16.65 -18.60 -7.75
N ILE A 110 15.76 -18.87 -8.69
CA ILE A 110 15.52 -18.10 -9.91
C ILE A 110 14.03 -17.81 -9.97
N GLN A 111 13.65 -16.55 -10.14
CA GLN A 111 12.27 -16.18 -10.40
C GLN A 111 12.07 -15.77 -11.86
N ARG A 112 11.19 -16.49 -12.57
CA ARG A 112 10.81 -16.14 -13.95
C ARG A 112 9.85 -14.95 -13.94
N PRO A 113 10.12 -13.86 -14.67
CA PRO A 113 9.16 -12.77 -14.84
C PRO A 113 7.93 -13.26 -15.62
N ASN A 114 6.77 -12.64 -15.38
CA ASN A 114 5.50 -13.05 -16.00
C ASN A 114 5.57 -13.17 -17.53
N ALA A 115 6.32 -12.27 -18.18
CA ALA A 115 6.47 -12.27 -19.64
C ALA A 115 7.24 -13.48 -20.20
N LEU A 116 7.91 -14.27 -19.35
CA LEU A 116 8.75 -15.41 -19.73
C LEU A 116 8.20 -16.77 -19.25
N ILE A 117 7.03 -16.79 -18.60
CA ILE A 117 6.39 -18.05 -18.18
C ILE A 117 5.56 -18.59 -19.35
N MET A 118 6.02 -19.69 -19.96
CA MET A 118 5.27 -20.40 -21.00
C MET A 118 4.34 -21.45 -20.38
N PRO A 119 3.34 -21.96 -21.12
CA PRO A 119 2.50 -23.06 -20.62
C PRO A 119 3.35 -24.26 -20.18
N GLY A 120 3.25 -24.61 -18.90
CA GLY A 120 4.02 -25.70 -18.28
C GLY A 120 5.23 -25.25 -17.45
N ASP A 121 5.67 -24.00 -17.59
CA ASP A 121 6.75 -23.44 -16.78
C ASP A 121 6.26 -23.09 -15.37
N GLN A 122 7.09 -23.40 -14.38
CA GLN A 122 6.93 -22.91 -13.01
C GLN A 122 7.48 -21.49 -12.87
N ARG A 123 7.00 -20.73 -11.90
CA ARG A 123 7.51 -19.37 -11.65
C ARG A 123 8.88 -19.40 -10.99
N TYR A 124 9.02 -20.22 -9.97
CA TYR A 124 10.24 -20.32 -9.18
C TYR A 124 11.02 -21.56 -9.61
N VAL A 125 12.34 -21.46 -9.66
CA VAL A 125 13.23 -22.62 -9.79
C VAL A 125 14.18 -22.58 -8.61
N ILE A 126 14.14 -23.60 -7.75
CA ILE A 126 14.93 -23.64 -6.51
C ILE A 126 15.92 -24.79 -6.57
N ASP A 127 17.19 -24.54 -6.27
CA ASP A 127 18.19 -25.61 -6.10
C ASP A 127 17.90 -26.35 -4.79
N LEU A 128 17.29 -27.53 -4.93
CA LEU A 128 16.84 -28.34 -3.80
C LEU A 128 18.01 -28.70 -2.86
N ARG A 129 19.22 -28.90 -3.41
CA ARG A 129 20.40 -29.33 -2.63
C ARG A 129 20.93 -28.22 -1.73
N LEU A 130 20.80 -26.97 -2.17
CA LEU A 130 21.12 -25.80 -1.35
C LEU A 130 19.98 -25.53 -0.37
N PHE A 131 18.74 -25.58 -0.84
CA PHE A 131 17.55 -25.34 -0.02
C PHE A 131 17.46 -26.27 1.18
N GLU A 132 17.70 -27.58 1.01
CA GLU A 132 17.65 -28.56 2.09
C GLU A 132 18.72 -28.36 3.17
N LYS A 133 19.84 -27.72 2.82
CA LYS A 133 20.92 -27.38 3.77
C LYS A 133 20.65 -26.12 4.58
N LEU A 134 19.69 -25.30 4.17
CA LEU A 134 19.34 -24.08 4.89
C LEU A 134 18.62 -24.41 6.21
N SER A 135 18.83 -23.55 7.21
CA SER A 135 18.02 -23.54 8.43
C SER A 135 16.55 -23.23 8.10
N GLU A 136 15.62 -23.56 8.99
CA GLU A 136 14.20 -23.21 8.79
C GLU A 136 13.98 -21.68 8.71
N ASP A 137 14.84 -20.89 9.38
CA ASP A 137 14.84 -19.43 9.27
C ASP A 137 15.29 -18.98 7.88
N ASP A 138 16.43 -19.49 7.38
CA ASP A 138 16.94 -19.12 6.07
C ASP A 138 16.02 -19.59 4.93
N LYS A 139 15.37 -20.76 5.07
CA LYS A 139 14.31 -21.21 4.13
C LYS A 139 13.13 -20.25 4.11
N ALA A 140 12.65 -19.83 5.29
CA ALA A 140 11.56 -18.88 5.39
C ALA A 140 11.93 -17.53 4.78
N GLY A 141 13.16 -17.05 5.06
CA GLY A 141 13.70 -15.84 4.48
C GLY A 141 13.84 -15.90 2.97
N LEU A 142 14.27 -17.04 2.42
CA LEU A 142 14.35 -17.22 0.97
C LEU A 142 12.96 -17.15 0.34
N VAL A 143 11.97 -17.83 0.91
CA VAL A 143 10.59 -17.77 0.39
C VAL A 143 10.06 -16.33 0.46
N LEU A 144 10.25 -15.64 1.58
CA LEU A 144 9.85 -14.23 1.72
C LEU A 144 10.55 -13.34 0.68
N HIS A 145 11.85 -13.56 0.43
CA HIS A 145 12.60 -12.89 -0.63
C HIS A 145 11.89 -13.04 -1.96
N GLU A 146 11.57 -14.27 -2.37
CA GLU A 146 10.94 -14.55 -3.67
C GLU A 146 9.53 -13.93 -3.79
N LEU A 147 8.79 -13.83 -2.67
CA LEU A 147 7.49 -13.16 -2.64
C LEU A 147 7.63 -11.63 -2.80
N ILE A 148 8.61 -11.03 -2.13
CA ILE A 148 8.90 -9.58 -2.27
C ILE A 148 9.47 -9.29 -3.67
N TYR A 149 10.35 -10.16 -4.15
CA TYR A 149 10.97 -10.04 -5.46
C TYR A 149 9.93 -10.15 -6.58
N ARG A 150 8.88 -10.96 -6.39
CA ARG A 150 7.72 -11.01 -7.31
C ARG A 150 7.11 -9.63 -7.53
N GLU A 151 6.84 -8.92 -6.43
CA GLU A 151 6.32 -7.55 -6.49
C GLU A 151 7.32 -6.62 -7.19
N ALA A 152 8.61 -6.74 -6.88
CA ALA A 152 9.65 -5.91 -7.45
C ALA A 152 9.78 -6.08 -8.99
N ILE A 153 9.75 -7.33 -9.48
CA ILE A 153 9.77 -7.64 -10.93
C ILE A 153 8.55 -7.03 -11.62
N GLU A 154 7.35 -7.17 -11.04
CA GLU A 154 6.12 -6.62 -11.61
C GLU A 154 6.19 -5.09 -11.74
N LEU A 155 7.03 -4.44 -10.94
CA LEU A 155 7.31 -2.99 -10.99
C LEU A 155 8.51 -2.61 -11.89
N GLY A 156 9.14 -3.59 -12.55
CA GLY A 156 10.31 -3.38 -13.40
C GLY A 156 11.60 -3.09 -12.62
N ILE A 157 11.67 -3.46 -11.34
CA ILE A 157 12.88 -3.31 -10.51
C ILE A 157 13.84 -4.45 -10.86
N ALA A 158 15.03 -4.10 -11.36
CA ALA A 158 16.00 -5.07 -11.87
C ALA A 158 17.05 -5.53 -10.82
N SER A 159 17.14 -4.86 -9.67
CA SER A 159 18.17 -5.14 -8.64
C SER A 159 17.55 -5.58 -7.32
N SER A 160 18.16 -6.55 -6.64
CA SER A 160 17.68 -7.10 -5.38
C SER A 160 18.08 -6.37 -4.07
N PRO A 161 18.99 -5.37 -3.98
CA PRO A 161 19.35 -4.77 -2.68
C PRO A 161 18.16 -4.21 -1.87
N GLY A 162 17.21 -3.54 -2.52
CA GLY A 162 16.00 -3.03 -1.86
C GLY A 162 15.10 -4.15 -1.36
N VAL A 163 15.00 -5.25 -2.11
CA VAL A 163 14.25 -6.45 -1.73
C VAL A 163 14.88 -7.16 -0.54
N ARG A 164 16.21 -7.33 -0.54
CA ARG A 164 16.94 -7.89 0.60
C ARG A 164 16.75 -7.04 1.85
N TYR A 165 16.90 -5.72 1.73
CA TYR A 165 16.69 -4.82 2.86
C TYR A 165 15.26 -4.87 3.39
N PHE A 166 14.25 -4.91 2.51
CA PHE A 166 12.86 -5.09 2.93
C PHE A 166 12.66 -6.40 3.69
N ASN A 167 13.18 -7.51 3.15
CA ASN A 167 13.11 -8.83 3.77
C ASN A 167 13.75 -8.86 5.15
N GLN A 168 14.94 -8.26 5.29
CA GLN A 168 15.64 -8.12 6.57
C GLN A 168 14.77 -7.42 7.62
N VAL A 169 14.16 -6.30 7.26
CA VAL A 169 13.39 -5.49 8.20
C VAL A 169 12.09 -6.19 8.59
N ILE A 170 11.32 -6.73 7.64
CA ILE A 170 10.05 -7.41 7.99
C ILE A 170 10.27 -8.69 8.80
N SER A 171 11.44 -9.32 8.64
CA SER A 171 11.85 -10.51 9.38
C SER A 171 12.57 -10.19 10.69
N SER A 172 12.61 -8.92 11.13
CA SER A 172 13.33 -8.48 12.33
C SER A 172 12.43 -8.15 13.53
N TYR A 173 13.05 -8.02 14.70
CA TYR A 173 12.38 -7.48 15.90
C TYR A 173 11.89 -6.03 15.73
N LEU A 174 12.43 -5.28 14.77
CA LEU A 174 12.05 -3.88 14.55
C LEU A 174 10.55 -3.75 14.26
N MET A 175 9.94 -4.75 13.61
CA MET A 175 8.51 -4.75 13.27
C MET A 175 7.57 -4.65 14.47
N LYS A 176 8.03 -4.95 15.70
CA LYS A 176 7.21 -4.83 16.91
C LYS A 176 6.82 -3.39 17.24
N SER A 177 7.61 -2.41 16.79
CA SER A 177 7.38 -0.98 17.00
C SER A 177 7.10 -0.22 15.71
N PHE A 178 6.87 -0.91 14.59
CA PHE A 178 6.60 -0.25 13.31
C PHE A 178 5.23 0.42 13.31
N ASP A 179 5.18 1.63 12.75
CA ASP A 179 3.95 2.34 12.41
C ASP A 179 3.84 2.56 10.89
N SER A 180 2.76 3.22 10.46
CA SER A 180 2.53 3.52 9.04
C SER A 180 3.63 4.42 8.43
N ARG A 181 4.25 5.31 9.21
CA ARG A 181 5.29 6.22 8.72
C ARG A 181 6.60 5.45 8.48
N MET A 182 7.00 4.61 9.44
CA MET A 182 8.17 3.74 9.31
C MET A 182 8.00 2.76 8.14
N MET A 183 6.81 2.20 7.96
CA MET A 183 6.51 1.33 6.82
C MET A 183 6.58 2.08 5.48
N LEU A 184 6.08 3.32 5.41
CA LEU A 184 6.24 4.17 4.23
C LEU A 184 7.71 4.40 3.88
N ASP A 185 8.57 4.68 4.87
CA ASP A 185 10.00 4.86 4.64
C ASP A 185 10.68 3.58 4.18
N LEU A 186 10.33 2.44 4.77
CA LEU A 186 10.85 1.14 4.37
C LEU A 186 10.48 0.81 2.91
N VAL A 187 9.21 0.98 2.53
CA VAL A 187 8.72 0.75 1.17
C VAL A 187 9.47 1.64 0.17
N ARG A 188 9.61 2.94 0.48
CA ARG A 188 10.35 3.89 -0.37
C ARG A 188 11.81 3.50 -0.52
N THR A 189 12.46 3.12 0.58
CA THR A 189 13.87 2.69 0.59
C THR A 189 14.07 1.42 -0.23
N ALA A 190 13.12 0.49 -0.19
CA ALA A 190 13.13 -0.72 -0.99
C ALA A 190 12.82 -0.48 -2.49
N GLY A 191 12.39 0.72 -2.87
CA GLY A 191 11.96 1.05 -4.24
C GLY A 191 10.58 0.51 -4.60
N LEU A 192 9.84 -0.05 -3.64
CA LEU A 192 8.48 -0.54 -3.83
C LEU A 192 7.51 0.65 -3.96
N ARG A 193 6.40 0.44 -4.66
CA ARG A 193 5.55 1.56 -5.11
C ARG A 193 4.24 1.73 -4.34
N HIS A 194 4.01 0.94 -3.29
CA HIS A 194 2.69 0.91 -2.63
C HIS A 194 2.81 0.71 -1.13
N VAL A 195 1.90 1.29 -0.38
CA VAL A 195 1.85 1.13 1.08
C VAL A 195 0.42 1.30 1.58
N ASP A 196 0.03 0.61 2.65
CA ASP A 196 -1.14 0.99 3.42
C ASP A 196 -0.81 2.17 4.33
N TYR A 197 -1.50 3.29 4.14
CA TYR A 197 -1.32 4.53 4.86
C TYR A 197 -2.65 4.95 5.48
N HIS A 198 -2.74 4.91 6.81
CA HIS A 198 -3.94 5.27 7.59
C HIS A 198 -5.24 4.58 7.10
N GLY A 199 -5.15 3.31 6.72
CA GLY A 199 -6.29 2.51 6.25
C GLY A 199 -6.56 2.56 4.74
N PHE A 200 -5.71 3.25 3.97
CA PHE A 200 -5.80 3.33 2.51
C PHE A 200 -4.56 2.71 1.87
N ALA A 201 -4.74 1.79 0.92
CA ALA A 201 -3.67 1.36 0.03
C ALA A 201 -3.40 2.48 -0.97
N VAL A 202 -2.19 3.05 -0.93
CA VAL A 202 -1.79 4.19 -1.76
C VAL A 202 -0.58 3.87 -2.63
N GLY A 203 -0.57 4.41 -3.84
CA GLY A 203 0.57 4.38 -4.76
C GLY A 203 1.53 5.54 -4.53
N LEU A 204 2.83 5.28 -4.69
CA LEU A 204 3.92 6.21 -4.39
C LEU A 204 4.55 6.89 -5.61
N GLU A 205 4.22 6.46 -6.83
CA GLU A 205 4.83 6.94 -8.09
C GLU A 205 4.71 8.44 -8.30
N ALA A 206 3.54 9.00 -7.95
CA ALA A 206 3.24 10.43 -8.06
C ALA A 206 2.89 11.04 -6.69
N ALA A 207 3.35 10.43 -5.60
CA ALA A 207 3.06 10.91 -4.27
C ALA A 207 3.85 12.20 -3.96
N GLN A 208 3.16 13.13 -3.30
CA GLN A 208 3.76 14.34 -2.73
C GLN A 208 3.83 14.17 -1.21
N TYR A 209 4.81 14.82 -0.60
CA TYR A 209 5.09 14.69 0.83
C TYR A 209 5.12 16.05 1.52
N TYR A 210 4.76 16.06 2.80
CA TYR A 210 5.08 17.13 3.72
C TYR A 210 6.57 17.11 4.09
N GLU A 211 7.05 18.17 4.75
CA GLU A 211 8.45 18.28 5.20
C GLU A 211 8.82 17.20 6.23
N ASP A 212 7.86 16.73 7.03
CA ASP A 212 8.00 15.61 7.98
C ASP A 212 8.00 14.22 7.30
N GLY A 213 7.81 14.19 5.97
CA GLY A 213 7.76 12.99 5.14
C GLY A 213 6.42 12.25 5.15
N ASN A 214 5.39 12.75 5.82
CA ASN A 214 4.03 12.23 5.67
C ASN A 214 3.51 12.45 4.24
N ILE A 215 2.60 11.60 3.80
CA ILE A 215 1.99 11.74 2.47
C ILE A 215 1.08 12.97 2.50
N LYS A 216 1.32 13.89 1.57
CA LYS A 216 0.48 15.05 1.30
C LYS A 216 -0.56 14.74 0.25
N THR A 217 -0.15 14.10 -0.84
CA THR A 217 -1.04 13.72 -1.94
C THR A 217 -0.62 12.37 -2.50
N ALA A 218 -1.56 11.47 -2.75
CA ALA A 218 -1.28 10.20 -3.41
C ALA A 218 -2.52 9.65 -4.11
N MET A 219 -2.31 8.72 -5.05
CA MET A 219 -3.40 7.94 -5.65
C MET A 219 -3.79 6.81 -4.69
N VAL A 220 -5.09 6.69 -4.38
CA VAL A 220 -5.65 5.59 -3.59
C VAL A 220 -6.02 4.42 -4.51
N TRP A 221 -5.48 3.25 -4.23
CA TRP A 221 -5.67 2.02 -5.01
C TRP A 221 -6.65 1.05 -4.34
N GLY A 222 -6.89 1.26 -3.05
CA GLY A 222 -7.89 0.55 -2.28
C GLY A 222 -8.15 1.26 -0.97
N GLY A 223 -9.41 1.33 -0.57
CA GLY A 223 -9.78 1.92 0.71
C GLY A 223 -11.22 2.39 0.73
N ASN A 224 -11.73 2.57 1.94
CA ASN A 224 -13.11 2.99 2.18
C ASN A 224 -13.13 4.23 3.06
N LEU A 225 -13.80 5.29 2.60
CA LEU A 225 -14.02 6.51 3.34
C LEU A 225 -15.50 6.61 3.70
N LEU A 226 -15.83 6.43 4.99
CA LEU A 226 -17.20 6.57 5.50
C LEU A 226 -18.24 5.71 4.73
N GLY A 227 -17.88 4.46 4.41
CA GLY A 227 -18.71 3.55 3.62
C GLY A 227 -18.47 3.64 2.11
N GLN A 228 -17.74 4.64 1.62
CA GLN A 228 -17.56 4.91 0.19
C GLN A 228 -16.23 4.38 -0.36
N ASN A 229 -16.25 3.69 -1.50
CA ASN A 229 -15.04 3.28 -2.20
C ASN A 229 -14.44 4.47 -2.96
N ILE A 230 -13.18 4.80 -2.68
CA ILE A 230 -12.45 5.91 -3.31
C ILE A 230 -11.26 5.44 -4.16
N THR A 231 -11.27 4.18 -4.57
CA THR A 231 -10.24 3.62 -5.46
C THR A 231 -10.13 4.40 -6.76
N GLY A 232 -8.91 4.67 -7.20
CA GLY A 232 -8.60 5.41 -8.41
C GLY A 232 -8.57 6.94 -8.23
N LYS A 233 -8.80 7.45 -7.01
CA LYS A 233 -8.79 8.89 -6.74
C LYS A 233 -7.40 9.37 -6.30
N TYR A 234 -7.02 10.55 -6.77
CA TYR A 234 -5.93 11.32 -6.17
C TYR A 234 -6.47 12.08 -4.97
N VAL A 235 -5.89 11.81 -3.81
CA VAL A 235 -6.37 12.28 -2.52
C VAL A 235 -5.30 13.13 -1.86
N ASN A 236 -5.71 14.28 -1.33
CA ASN A 236 -4.92 15.10 -0.43
C ASN A 236 -5.20 14.66 1.01
N PHE A 237 -4.15 14.61 1.82
CA PHE A 237 -4.17 14.20 3.21
C PHE A 237 -3.70 15.35 4.09
N TYR A 238 -4.28 15.46 5.28
CA TYR A 238 -3.71 16.23 6.37
C TYR A 238 -2.41 15.58 6.88
N PRO A 239 -1.54 16.31 7.60
CA PRO A 239 -0.32 15.73 8.18
C PRO A 239 -0.57 14.55 9.11
N ASN A 240 -1.76 14.45 9.72
CA ASN A 240 -2.17 13.32 10.56
C ASN A 240 -2.65 12.08 9.77
N GLY A 241 -2.56 12.11 8.43
CA GLY A 241 -2.93 11.01 7.54
C GLY A 241 -4.42 10.87 7.24
N LYS A 242 -5.28 11.74 7.78
CA LYS A 242 -6.70 11.78 7.39
C LYS A 242 -6.88 12.46 6.05
N ILE A 243 -7.92 12.07 5.33
CA ILE A 243 -8.28 12.68 4.05
C ILE A 243 -8.68 14.14 4.26
N GLU A 244 -8.05 15.04 3.51
CA GLU A 244 -8.38 16.45 3.42
C GLU A 244 -9.37 16.68 2.27
N SER A 245 -9.04 16.18 1.08
CA SER A 245 -9.87 16.42 -0.11
C SER A 245 -9.54 15.48 -1.27
N PHE A 246 -10.48 15.35 -2.19
CA PHE A 246 -10.25 14.73 -3.51
C PHE A 246 -11.30 15.20 -4.52
N LEU A 247 -10.99 15.00 -5.80
CA LEU A 247 -11.90 15.32 -6.89
C LEU A 247 -12.82 14.14 -7.22
N TYR A 248 -14.08 14.44 -7.50
CA TYR A 248 -15.06 13.49 -8.01
C TYR A 248 -15.81 14.07 -9.21
N THR A 249 -16.49 13.21 -9.97
CA THR A 249 -17.25 13.55 -11.17
C THR A 249 -18.72 13.15 -11.00
N SER A 250 -19.57 13.50 -11.96
CA SER A 250 -20.98 13.08 -11.95
C SER A 250 -21.19 11.57 -12.14
N ALA A 251 -20.16 10.79 -12.50
CA ALA A 251 -20.21 9.33 -12.47
C ALA A 251 -19.97 8.72 -11.07
N ASP A 252 -19.47 9.51 -10.13
CA ASP A 252 -19.26 9.06 -8.76
C ASP A 252 -20.55 9.26 -7.94
N GLU A 253 -21.03 8.21 -7.30
CA GLU A 253 -22.24 8.23 -6.47
C GLU A 253 -21.88 8.12 -4.99
N TYR A 254 -21.38 9.20 -4.41
CA TYR A 254 -21.03 9.22 -2.99
C TYR A 254 -22.24 9.55 -2.13
N ARG A 255 -22.32 8.91 -0.95
CA ARG A 255 -23.40 9.14 0.01
C ARG A 255 -22.83 9.22 1.42
N PHE A 256 -22.97 10.37 2.08
CA PHE A 256 -22.44 10.58 3.42
C PHE A 256 -23.56 10.74 4.43
N THR A 257 -23.42 10.13 5.59
CA THR A 257 -24.36 10.30 6.69
C THR A 257 -23.99 11.55 7.49
N ILE A 258 -24.90 12.52 7.53
CA ILE A 258 -24.78 13.78 8.26
C ILE A 258 -25.96 13.87 9.21
N ASN A 259 -25.70 13.91 10.53
CA ASN A 259 -26.74 13.95 11.57
C ASN A 259 -27.81 12.85 11.42
N GLY A 260 -27.40 11.63 11.07
CA GLY A 260 -28.30 10.50 10.86
C GLY A 260 -29.04 10.48 9.52
N GLN A 261 -28.84 11.49 8.67
CA GLN A 261 -29.41 11.55 7.32
C GLN A 261 -28.36 11.22 6.27
N ALA A 262 -28.68 10.30 5.35
CA ALA A 262 -27.87 10.07 4.17
C ALA A 262 -28.06 11.22 3.17
N LEU A 263 -26.97 11.92 2.85
CA LEU A 263 -26.92 12.99 1.87
C LEU A 263 -26.11 12.52 0.65
N PRO A 264 -26.72 12.38 -0.54
CA PRO A 264 -25.98 12.09 -1.75
C PRO A 264 -25.12 13.30 -2.13
N MET A 265 -23.84 13.03 -2.41
CA MET A 265 -22.94 13.98 -3.06
C MET A 265 -22.94 13.65 -4.54
N ASP A 266 -23.74 14.40 -5.27
CA ASP A 266 -23.89 14.28 -6.70
C ASP A 266 -24.05 15.66 -7.32
N TYR A 267 -23.74 15.75 -8.61
CA TYR A 267 -23.87 16.97 -9.36
C TYR A 267 -24.44 16.65 -10.74
N GLU A 268 -25.47 17.38 -11.13
CA GLU A 268 -26.03 17.30 -12.49
C GLU A 268 -25.22 18.22 -13.41
N GLY A 269 -24.27 17.61 -14.11
CA GLY A 269 -23.56 18.25 -15.21
C GLY A 269 -22.56 17.32 -15.90
N PRO A 270 -21.77 17.85 -16.84
CA PRO A 270 -20.96 17.03 -17.72
C PRO A 270 -19.91 16.25 -16.94
N LEU A 271 -19.61 15.02 -17.37
CA LEU A 271 -18.60 14.15 -16.77
C LEU A 271 -17.19 14.79 -16.71
N SER A 272 -16.92 15.74 -17.60
CA SER A 272 -15.66 16.49 -17.62
C SER A 272 -15.51 17.47 -16.46
N ARG A 273 -16.58 17.79 -15.73
CA ARG A 273 -16.52 18.69 -14.58
C ARG A 273 -16.15 17.90 -13.34
N MET A 274 -14.98 18.20 -12.80
CA MET A 274 -14.53 17.70 -11.50
C MET A 274 -15.03 18.62 -10.39
N ILE A 275 -15.56 18.04 -9.33
CA ILE A 275 -16.02 18.72 -8.12
C ILE A 275 -15.09 18.32 -6.99
N LEU A 276 -14.76 19.30 -6.13
CA LEU A 276 -13.91 19.08 -4.97
C LEU A 276 -14.75 18.67 -3.77
N LEU A 277 -14.48 17.49 -3.23
CA LEU A 277 -14.98 17.05 -1.95
C LEU A 277 -13.93 17.38 -0.88
N LYS A 278 -14.34 18.00 0.23
CA LYS A 278 -13.45 18.37 1.33
C LYS A 278 -13.94 17.81 2.67
N PHE A 279 -12.99 17.56 3.56
CA PHE A 279 -13.22 17.03 4.90
C PHE A 279 -12.51 17.89 5.93
N HIS A 280 -13.07 17.96 7.13
CA HIS A 280 -12.40 18.53 8.29
C HIS A 280 -11.33 17.56 8.81
N GLU A 281 -10.36 18.06 9.58
CA GLU A 281 -9.33 17.21 10.23
C GLU A 281 -9.92 16.15 11.18
N ASN A 282 -11.16 16.32 11.66
CA ASN A 282 -11.81 15.28 12.44
C ASN A 282 -12.32 14.11 11.56
N GLY A 283 -12.34 14.26 10.24
CA GLY A 283 -12.82 13.29 9.25
C GLY A 283 -14.28 13.50 8.80
N SER A 284 -14.98 14.48 9.38
CA SER A 284 -16.33 14.85 8.95
C SER A 284 -16.33 15.57 7.60
N LEU A 285 -17.40 15.41 6.83
CA LEU A 285 -17.57 16.11 5.56
C LEU A 285 -17.61 17.63 5.81
N MET A 286 -16.76 18.38 5.10
CA MET A 286 -16.71 19.84 5.16
C MET A 286 -17.51 20.46 4.01
N SER A 287 -17.35 19.95 2.79
CA SER A 287 -18.05 20.49 1.63
C SER A 287 -18.15 19.50 0.49
N GLY A 288 -19.22 19.61 -0.30
CA GLY A 288 -19.43 18.90 -1.55
C GLY A 288 -20.57 19.52 -2.35
N SER A 289 -20.85 18.95 -3.53
CA SER A 289 -22.03 19.33 -4.33
C SER A 289 -23.15 18.32 -4.12
N VAL A 290 -24.37 18.84 -4.07
CA VAL A 290 -25.63 18.08 -4.09
C VAL A 290 -26.43 18.38 -5.35
N ARG A 291 -27.36 17.51 -5.75
CA ARG A 291 -28.38 17.84 -6.75
C ARG A 291 -29.22 19.05 -6.35
N ASN A 292 -29.78 19.70 -7.35
CA ASN A 292 -30.72 20.78 -7.11
C ASN A 292 -31.95 20.24 -6.35
N LYS A 293 -32.39 20.93 -5.31
CA LYS A 293 -33.53 20.56 -4.47
C LYS A 293 -33.40 19.19 -3.77
N THR A 294 -32.21 18.82 -3.30
CA THR A 294 -32.00 17.63 -2.46
C THR A 294 -32.68 17.78 -1.09
N PRO A 295 -33.55 16.85 -0.64
CA PRO A 295 -34.17 16.93 0.69
C PRO A 295 -33.14 16.90 1.82
N PHE A 296 -33.27 17.79 2.82
CA PHE A 296 -32.38 17.89 3.98
C PHE A 296 -33.17 18.27 5.24
N ILE A 297 -32.84 17.68 6.39
CA ILE A 297 -33.46 18.02 7.68
C ILE A 297 -32.66 19.13 8.34
N LEU A 298 -33.28 20.30 8.47
CA LEU A 298 -32.73 21.45 9.18
C LEU A 298 -33.63 21.80 10.35
N ASN A 299 -33.11 21.73 11.57
CA ASN A 299 -33.84 22.02 12.82
C ASN A 299 -35.18 21.27 12.92
N GLY A 300 -35.20 20.00 12.51
CA GLY A 300 -36.39 19.14 12.54
C GLY A 300 -37.41 19.36 11.42
N LYS A 301 -37.18 20.32 10.50
CA LYS A 301 -38.01 20.55 9.32
C LYS A 301 -37.28 20.08 8.05
N THR A 302 -38.02 19.48 7.12
CA THR A 302 -37.50 19.16 5.79
C THR A 302 -37.43 20.42 4.93
N VAL A 303 -36.25 20.69 4.38
CA VAL A 303 -35.99 21.75 3.39
C VAL A 303 -35.41 21.13 2.12
N LEU A 304 -35.53 21.83 1.00
CA LEU A 304 -34.88 21.46 -0.25
C LEU A 304 -33.56 22.22 -0.35
N LEU A 305 -32.45 21.49 -0.27
CA LEU A 305 -31.10 22.00 -0.30
C LEU A 305 -30.57 22.04 -1.75
N SER A 306 -29.88 23.13 -2.06
CA SER A 306 -29.16 23.31 -3.33
C SER A 306 -27.82 23.98 -3.07
N ASN A 307 -26.90 23.88 -4.02
CA ASN A 307 -25.57 24.47 -3.88
C ASN A 307 -25.62 26.00 -3.79
N LEU A 308 -24.79 26.59 -2.92
CA LEU A 308 -24.51 28.02 -2.88
C LEU A 308 -23.05 28.22 -3.32
N ASN A 309 -22.83 29.05 -4.35
CA ASN A 309 -21.49 29.22 -4.95
C ASN A 309 -20.84 27.89 -5.39
N GLY A 310 -21.66 26.92 -5.80
CA GLY A 310 -21.20 25.63 -6.34
C GLY A 310 -21.02 24.50 -5.32
N ALA A 311 -21.23 24.73 -4.02
CA ALA A 311 -21.20 23.68 -3.01
C ALA A 311 -22.20 23.93 -1.86
N VAL A 312 -22.41 22.91 -1.05
CA VAL A 312 -22.91 23.02 0.32
C VAL A 312 -21.75 22.81 1.28
N THR A 313 -21.76 23.49 2.43
CA THR A 313 -20.72 23.34 3.45
C THR A 313 -21.31 23.00 4.81
N PHE A 314 -20.52 22.31 5.63
CA PHE A 314 -20.90 21.82 6.94
C PHE A 314 -19.84 22.17 7.98
N TRP A 315 -20.28 22.40 9.21
CA TRP A 315 -19.42 22.51 10.38
C TRP A 315 -18.85 21.14 10.80
N PRO A 316 -17.78 21.10 11.60
CA PRO A 316 -17.18 19.83 12.07
C PRO A 316 -18.15 18.92 12.85
N ASN A 317 -19.24 19.47 13.39
CA ASN A 317 -20.29 18.74 14.08
C ASN A 317 -21.39 18.21 13.13
N GLY A 318 -21.25 18.39 11.81
CA GLY A 318 -22.20 17.98 10.79
C GLY A 318 -23.38 18.93 10.57
N GLN A 319 -23.46 20.06 11.28
CA GLN A 319 -24.51 21.06 11.00
C GLN A 319 -24.25 21.76 9.66
N LEU A 320 -25.32 22.05 8.92
CA LEU A 320 -25.24 22.86 7.70
C LEU A 320 -24.64 24.23 8.03
N HIS A 321 -23.60 24.62 7.32
CA HIS A 321 -22.97 25.94 7.43
C HIS A 321 -23.46 26.85 6.30
N THR A 322 -23.33 26.43 5.03
CA THR A 322 -23.80 27.22 3.88
C THR A 322 -24.52 26.38 2.83
N GLY A 323 -25.55 26.95 2.21
CA GLY A 323 -26.28 26.36 1.08
C GLY A 323 -27.42 27.26 0.62
N THR A 324 -28.12 26.91 -0.44
CA THR A 324 -29.40 27.53 -0.80
C THR A 324 -30.50 26.60 -0.30
N ILE A 325 -31.46 27.12 0.45
CA ILE A 325 -32.60 26.33 0.94
C ILE A 325 -33.91 26.85 0.35
N GLU A 326 -34.84 25.93 0.10
CA GLU A 326 -36.23 26.21 -0.29
C GLU A 326 -37.17 25.43 0.64
N SER A 327 -38.14 26.15 1.22
CA SER A 327 -39.21 25.64 2.07
C SER A 327 -40.47 26.47 1.83
N SER A 328 -41.58 26.11 2.47
CA SER A 328 -42.81 26.92 2.44
C SER A 328 -42.64 28.32 3.06
N GLU A 329 -41.65 28.50 3.93
CA GLU A 329 -41.43 29.73 4.70
C GLU A 329 -40.28 30.59 4.13
N TYR A 330 -39.37 30.01 3.36
CA TYR A 330 -38.15 30.67 2.91
C TYR A 330 -37.57 30.06 1.63
N SER A 331 -37.09 30.90 0.73
CA SER A 331 -36.27 30.48 -0.43
C SER A 331 -35.11 31.46 -0.60
N GLY A 332 -33.88 30.96 -0.56
CA GLY A 332 -32.70 31.81 -0.73
C GLY A 332 -31.40 31.21 -0.17
N PRO A 333 -30.29 31.97 -0.27
CA PRO A 333 -29.02 31.59 0.34
C PRO A 333 -29.15 31.52 1.86
N LEU A 334 -28.38 30.63 2.48
CA LEU A 334 -28.33 30.42 3.91
C LEU A 334 -26.88 30.32 4.37
N VAL A 335 -26.56 31.05 5.42
CA VAL A 335 -25.31 30.96 6.18
C VAL A 335 -25.68 30.86 7.66
N LEU A 336 -25.22 29.80 8.33
CA LEU A 336 -25.52 29.50 9.74
C LEU A 336 -24.25 29.57 10.59
N SER A 337 -24.33 30.24 11.74
CA SER A 337 -23.28 30.20 12.75
C SER A 337 -23.22 28.83 13.45
N GLN A 338 -22.09 28.51 14.06
CA GLN A 338 -21.89 27.25 14.78
C GLN A 338 -22.79 27.12 16.04
N GLU A 339 -23.33 28.24 16.54
CA GLU A 339 -24.31 28.31 17.63
C GLU A 339 -25.78 28.19 17.15
N GLY A 340 -25.98 27.86 15.87
CA GLY A 340 -27.24 27.33 15.34
C GLY A 340 -28.38 28.34 15.19
N SER A 341 -28.15 29.65 15.31
CA SER A 341 -29.26 30.59 15.35
C SER A 341 -28.94 31.97 14.78
N GLN A 342 -28.80 32.03 13.46
CA GLN A 342 -29.31 33.16 12.65
C GLN A 342 -29.22 32.81 11.16
N ILE A 343 -30.35 32.93 10.45
CA ILE A 343 -30.35 33.02 8.99
C ILE A 343 -29.74 34.39 8.67
N VAL A 344 -28.47 34.43 8.29
CA VAL A 344 -27.91 35.66 7.72
C VAL A 344 -28.44 35.75 6.29
N LYS A 345 -29.45 36.60 6.08
CA LYS A 345 -29.89 36.99 4.74
C LYS A 345 -28.72 37.74 4.08
N LEU A 346 -28.16 37.15 3.02
CA LEU A 346 -27.23 37.85 2.13
C LEU A 346 -28.00 38.72 1.15
#